data_AF-A0A952PFD7-F1
#
_entry.id   AF-A0A952PFD7-F1
#
_cell.length_a   1.000
_cell.length_b   1.000
_cell.length_c   1.000
_cell.angle_alpha   90.00
_cell.angle_beta   90.00
_cell.angle_gamma   90.00
#
_symmetry.space_group_name_H-M   'P 1'
#
loop_
_entity.id
_entity.type
_entity.pdbx_description
1 polymer ?
#
loop_
_entity_poly.entity_id
_entity_poly.type
_entity_poly.pdbx_seq_one_letter_code
_entity_poly.pdbx_strand_id
1 'polypeptide(L)'
;MLNRLSPGKRLLFYLAINIVVSALTTLLVLTLWSRLAFAGAPQIGGSLSGAGSATSPALSGVSINAVLGAGSAADERVVLVHTGQQDVSLASWRLRDENGNEYRFPALVLHPGAQVSVHTTSGTDSVSALFWGRTAPVWRSGELARLLDASGGEQAVYTVP
;
A
#
# COMPACT_ATOMS: atom_id res chain seq x y z
N MET A 1 55.96 -29.70 -26.91
CA MET A 1 54.89 -29.53 -27.92
C MET A 1 53.72 -28.82 -27.27
N LEU A 2 53.55 -27.54 -27.60
CA LEU A 2 52.53 -26.63 -27.05
C LEU A 2 51.14 -27.04 -27.59
N ASN A 3 50.38 -27.77 -26.79
CA ASN A 3 49.00 -28.12 -27.14
C ASN A 3 48.12 -26.87 -26.98
N ARG A 4 47.98 -26.10 -28.07
CA ARG A 4 47.12 -24.92 -28.15
C ARG A 4 45.67 -25.35 -27.95
N LEU A 5 45.20 -25.30 -26.70
CA LEU A 5 43.77 -25.34 -26.39
C LEU A 5 43.10 -24.16 -27.10
N SER A 6 42.32 -24.47 -28.13
CA SER A 6 41.64 -23.52 -29.01
C SER A 6 40.89 -22.45 -28.20
N PRO A 7 41.13 -21.14 -28.43
CA PRO A 7 40.57 -20.05 -27.63
C PRO A 7 39.04 -20.03 -27.59
N GLY A 8 38.36 -20.54 -28.63
CA GLY A 8 36.90 -20.58 -28.71
C GLY A 8 36.21 -21.46 -27.67
N LYS A 9 36.83 -22.58 -27.25
CA LYS A 9 36.23 -23.48 -26.24
C LYS A 9 36.30 -22.88 -24.83
N ARG A 10 37.34 -22.09 -24.55
CA ARG A 10 37.50 -21.35 -23.30
C ARG A 10 36.48 -20.22 -23.22
N LEU A 11 36.30 -19.48 -24.31
CA LEU A 11 35.30 -18.42 -24.42
C LEU A 11 33.87 -18.94 -24.20
N LEU A 12 33.51 -20.06 -24.84
CA LEU A 12 32.22 -20.72 -24.65
C LEU A 12 32.00 -21.17 -23.20
N PHE A 13 33.04 -21.68 -22.54
CA PHE A 13 32.97 -22.09 -21.14
C PHE A 13 32.76 -20.89 -20.21
N TYR A 14 33.43 -19.76 -20.45
CA TYR A 14 33.21 -18.51 -19.70
C TYR A 14 31.83 -17.91 -19.96
N LEU A 15 31.31 -17.98 -21.18
CA LEU A 15 29.95 -17.54 -21.52
C LEU A 15 28.90 -18.39 -20.80
N ALA A 16 29.08 -19.71 -20.78
CA ALA A 16 28.20 -20.63 -20.05
C ALA A 16 28.25 -20.38 -18.53
N ILE A 17 29.44 -20.19 -17.96
CA ILE A 17 29.58 -19.84 -16.53
C ILE A 17 28.89 -18.51 -16.22
N ASN A 18 29.06 -17.48 -17.05
CA ASN A 18 28.47 -16.18 -16.79
C ASN A 18 26.93 -16.23 -16.87
N ILE A 19 26.38 -16.97 -17.83
CA ILE A 19 24.93 -17.21 -17.94
C ILE A 19 24.39 -17.94 -16.70
N VAL A 20 25.11 -18.97 -16.21
CA VAL A 20 24.70 -19.72 -15.01
C VAL A 20 24.76 -18.84 -13.75
N VAL A 21 25.79 -18.01 -13.61
CA VAL A 21 25.93 -17.07 -12.48
C VAL A 21 24.82 -16.02 -12.51
N SER A 22 24.49 -15.47 -13.68
CA SER A 22 23.36 -14.54 -13.84
C SER A 22 22.01 -15.21 -13.59
N ALA A 23 21.80 -16.44 -14.06
CA ALA A 23 20.57 -17.20 -13.82
C ALA A 23 20.39 -17.53 -12.33
N LEU A 24 21.47 -17.86 -11.61
CA LEU A 24 21.44 -18.11 -10.17
C LEU A 24 21.17 -16.84 -9.37
N THR A 25 21.77 -15.72 -9.77
CA THR A 25 21.54 -14.43 -9.10
C THR A 25 20.12 -13.92 -9.35
N THR A 26 19.57 -14.04 -10.55
CA THR A 26 18.16 -13.72 -10.80
C THR A 26 17.22 -14.66 -10.04
N LEU A 27 17.53 -15.96 -9.96
CA LEU A 27 16.76 -16.91 -9.15
C LEU A 27 16.81 -16.56 -7.65
N LEU A 28 17.96 -16.12 -7.15
CA LEU A 28 18.12 -15.69 -5.76
C LEU A 28 17.30 -14.42 -5.46
N VAL A 29 17.33 -13.43 -6.36
CA VAL A 29 16.53 -12.21 -6.21
C VAL A 29 15.03 -12.50 -6.28
N LEU A 30 14.58 -13.32 -7.23
CA LEU A 30 13.18 -13.73 -7.35
C LEU A 30 12.71 -14.58 -6.16
N THR A 31 13.56 -15.46 -5.64
CA THR A 31 13.22 -16.24 -4.44
C THR A 31 13.20 -15.37 -3.21
N LEU A 32 14.09 -14.39 -3.07
CA LEU A 32 14.08 -13.46 -1.94
C LEU A 32 12.83 -12.55 -1.97
N TRP A 33 12.40 -12.12 -3.16
CA TRP A 33 11.13 -11.41 -3.36
C TRP A 33 9.91 -12.31 -3.08
N SER A 34 9.90 -13.54 -3.59
CA SER A 34 8.81 -14.51 -3.39
C SER A 34 8.65 -14.94 -1.92
N ARG A 35 9.75 -15.00 -1.16
CA ARG A 35 9.74 -15.34 0.27
C ARG A 35 9.12 -14.24 1.14
N LEU A 36 9.10 -12.99 0.68
CA LEU A 36 8.51 -11.85 1.38
C LEU A 36 7.07 -11.54 0.90
N ALA A 37 6.69 -11.97 -0.30
CA ALA A 37 5.37 -11.72 -0.89
C ALA A 37 4.28 -12.79 -0.55
N PHE A 38 4.61 -13.86 0.19
CA PHE A 38 3.65 -14.96 0.47
C PHE A 38 3.58 -15.40 1.94
N ALA A 39 3.54 -14.46 2.88
CA ALA A 39 2.91 -14.70 4.19
C ALA A 39 1.38 -14.49 4.13
N GLY A 40 0.76 -14.72 2.97
CA GLY A 40 -0.68 -14.64 2.72
C GLY A 40 -1.34 -16.02 2.67
N ALA A 41 -1.69 -16.53 3.86
CA ALA A 41 -2.73 -17.50 4.22
C ALA A 41 -2.79 -18.92 3.59
N PRO A 42 -2.87 -19.97 4.44
CA PRO A 42 -3.91 -20.97 4.33
C PRO A 42 -5.17 -20.48 5.08
N GLN A 43 -6.28 -20.32 4.37
CA GLN A 43 -7.61 -20.09 4.96
C GLN A 43 -8.18 -21.45 5.39
N ILE A 44 -8.12 -21.76 6.69
CA ILE A 44 -8.85 -22.90 7.27
C ILE A 44 -9.62 -22.40 8.49
N GLY A 45 -10.95 -22.38 8.38
CA GLY A 45 -11.90 -22.57 9.48
C GLY A 45 -11.99 -21.48 10.54
N GLY A 46 -13.06 -20.68 10.48
CA GLY A 46 -13.46 -19.84 11.60
C GLY A 46 -14.56 -18.84 11.25
N SER A 47 -15.77 -19.33 10.98
CA SER A 47 -16.96 -18.48 11.04
C SER A 47 -17.15 -18.00 12.48
N LEU A 48 -16.69 -16.79 12.77
CA LEU A 48 -17.17 -16.00 13.89
C LEU A 48 -17.69 -14.70 13.29
N SER A 49 -19.01 -14.55 13.38
CA SER A 49 -19.73 -13.31 13.11
C SER A 49 -19.13 -12.22 14.01
N GLY A 50 -18.22 -11.43 13.46
CA GLY A 50 -17.76 -10.16 13.99
C GLY A 50 -17.92 -9.16 12.86
N ALA A 51 -18.68 -8.10 13.13
CA ALA A 51 -19.18 -7.11 12.17
C ALA A 51 -18.22 -6.89 10.99
N GLY A 52 -18.67 -7.25 9.80
CA GLY A 52 -17.94 -6.97 8.58
C GLY A 52 -17.75 -5.47 8.45
N SER A 53 -16.51 -5.00 8.60
CA SER A 53 -16.07 -3.83 7.86
C SER A 53 -16.24 -4.21 6.39
N ALA A 54 -17.29 -3.69 5.76
CA ALA A 54 -17.51 -3.88 4.34
C ALA A 54 -16.43 -3.07 3.60
N THR A 55 -15.24 -3.66 3.47
CA THR A 55 -14.17 -3.10 2.64
C THR A 55 -14.58 -3.31 1.19
N SER A 56 -15.21 -2.30 0.60
CA SER A 56 -15.51 -2.28 -0.83
C SER A 56 -14.20 -2.42 -1.64
N PRO A 57 -14.18 -3.17 -2.76
CA PRO A 57 -12.95 -3.33 -3.54
C PRO A 57 -12.48 -1.98 -4.08
N ALA A 58 -11.25 -1.61 -3.74
CA ALA A 58 -10.62 -0.37 -4.19
C ALA A 58 -10.50 -0.34 -5.72
N LEU A 59 -11.33 0.45 -6.40
CA LEU A 59 -11.38 0.50 -7.87
C LEU A 59 -10.08 1.04 -8.50
N SER A 60 -9.32 1.85 -7.74
CA SER A 60 -8.01 2.38 -8.14
C SER A 60 -6.84 1.76 -7.36
N GLY A 61 -7.08 0.68 -6.62
CA GLY A 61 -6.05 0.02 -5.81
C GLY A 61 -5.61 0.78 -4.56
N VAL A 62 -6.25 1.89 -4.20
CA VAL A 62 -6.03 2.57 -2.91
C VAL A 62 -7.15 2.19 -1.95
N SER A 63 -6.81 1.59 -0.81
CA SER A 63 -7.76 1.16 0.21
C SER A 63 -7.47 1.84 1.55
N ILE A 64 -8.50 1.96 2.38
CA ILE A 64 -8.36 2.37 3.78
C ILE A 64 -8.02 1.11 4.57
N ASN A 65 -6.80 1.05 5.10
CA ASN A 65 -6.30 -0.08 5.87
C ASN A 65 -6.89 -0.12 7.28
N ALA A 66 -6.90 1.04 7.96
CA ALA A 66 -7.40 1.15 9.33
C ALA A 66 -7.70 2.61 9.69
N VAL A 67 -8.65 2.79 10.61
CA VAL A 67 -8.83 4.04 11.36
C VAL A 67 -8.45 3.75 12.80
N LEU A 68 -7.43 4.44 13.30
CA LEU A 68 -6.87 4.24 14.64
C LEU A 68 -7.18 5.45 15.51
N GLY A 69 -7.36 5.23 16.81
CA GLY A 69 -7.54 6.33 17.77
C GLY A 69 -8.86 7.11 17.62
N ALA A 70 -9.88 6.52 16.99
CA ALA A 70 -11.19 7.15 16.79
C ALA A 70 -11.75 7.72 18.11
N GLY A 71 -12.17 8.98 18.09
CA GLY A 71 -12.67 9.69 19.27
C GLY A 71 -11.59 10.42 20.09
N SER A 72 -10.30 10.23 19.78
CA SER A 72 -9.18 10.99 20.37
C SER A 72 -8.45 11.76 19.28
N ALA A 73 -8.72 13.07 19.14
CA ALA A 73 -8.10 13.88 18.08
C ALA A 73 -6.56 13.74 18.03
N ALA A 74 -5.90 13.57 19.19
CA ALA A 74 -4.45 13.44 19.33
C ALA A 74 -3.88 12.14 18.72
N ASP A 75 -4.62 11.04 18.83
CA ASP A 75 -4.20 9.71 18.38
C ASP A 75 -4.88 9.29 17.07
N GLU A 76 -5.91 10.03 16.67
CA GLU A 76 -6.78 9.72 15.57
C GLU A 76 -6.07 9.89 14.23
N ARG A 77 -6.02 8.79 13.48
CA ARG A 77 -5.44 8.77 12.14
C ARG A 77 -6.06 7.71 11.25
N VAL A 78 -6.18 8.03 9.97
CA VAL A 78 -6.60 7.11 8.92
C VAL A 78 -5.39 6.64 8.15
N VAL A 79 -5.21 5.33 8.08
CA VAL A 79 -4.12 4.71 7.35
C VAL A 79 -4.65 4.25 5.99
N LEU A 80 -4.13 4.84 4.93
CA LEU A 80 -4.40 4.45 3.55
C LEU A 80 -3.22 3.64 3.02
N VAL A 81 -3.53 2.61 2.26
CA VAL A 81 -2.54 1.74 1.62
C VAL A 81 -2.83 1.64 0.13
N HIS A 82 -1.77 1.73 -0.67
CA HIS A 82 -1.85 1.47 -2.09
C HIS A 82 -1.53 0.00 -2.39
N THR A 83 -2.57 -0.78 -2.67
CA THR A 83 -2.50 -2.19 -3.10
C THR A 83 -2.42 -2.35 -4.62
N GLY A 84 -2.50 -1.25 -5.38
CA GLY A 84 -2.37 -1.26 -6.84
C GLY A 84 -0.93 -1.49 -7.32
N GLN A 85 -0.79 -1.80 -8.61
CA GLN A 85 0.50 -2.04 -9.27
C GLN A 85 1.05 -0.83 -10.04
N GLN A 86 0.26 0.25 -10.16
CA GLN A 86 0.61 1.48 -10.86
C GLN A 86 0.62 2.67 -9.90
N ASP A 87 1.45 3.68 -10.15
CA ASP A 87 1.44 4.90 -9.35
C ASP A 87 0.06 5.60 -9.41
N VAL A 88 -0.44 6.05 -8.26
CA VAL A 88 -1.71 6.76 -8.15
C VAL A 88 -1.50 8.15 -7.56
N SER A 89 -2.01 9.17 -8.24
CA SER A 89 -2.04 10.53 -7.71
C SER A 89 -3.30 10.74 -6.88
N LEU A 90 -3.11 11.09 -5.61
CA LEU A 90 -4.17 11.51 -4.69
C LEU A 90 -4.53 12.99 -4.84
N ALA A 91 -4.01 13.68 -5.85
CA ALA A 91 -4.29 15.10 -6.05
C ALA A 91 -5.80 15.36 -6.10
N SER A 92 -6.30 16.22 -5.21
CA SER A 92 -7.72 16.57 -5.11
C SER A 92 -8.65 15.43 -4.69
N TRP A 93 -8.12 14.29 -4.25
CA TRP A 93 -8.94 13.25 -3.63
C TRP A 93 -9.50 13.76 -2.30
N ARG A 94 -10.53 13.08 -1.81
CA ARG A 94 -11.25 13.48 -0.61
C ARG A 94 -11.49 12.29 0.31
N LEU A 95 -11.24 12.48 1.59
CA LEU A 95 -11.63 11.55 2.64
C LEU A 95 -12.80 12.15 3.40
N ARG A 96 -13.93 11.46 3.40
CA ARG A 96 -15.19 11.97 3.93
C ARG A 96 -15.80 11.02 4.94
N ASP A 97 -16.37 11.56 6.01
CA ASP A 97 -17.14 10.80 7.01
C ASP A 97 -18.67 10.92 6.76
N GLU A 98 -19.48 10.31 7.62
CA GLU A 98 -20.95 10.42 7.53
C GLU A 98 -21.47 11.75 8.08
N ASN A 99 -20.72 12.40 8.95
CA ASN A 99 -21.06 13.72 9.49
C ASN A 99 -20.78 14.90 8.53
N GLY A 100 -20.18 14.65 7.36
CA GLY A 100 -19.88 15.66 6.35
C GLY A 100 -18.54 16.37 6.52
N ASN A 101 -17.67 15.90 7.42
CA ASN A 101 -16.28 16.30 7.47
C ASN A 101 -15.55 15.75 6.25
N GLU A 102 -14.86 16.63 5.53
CA GLU A 102 -14.11 16.28 4.33
C GLU A 102 -12.67 16.79 4.41
N TYR A 103 -11.72 15.89 4.20
CA TYR A 103 -10.30 16.21 4.04
C TYR A 103 -9.93 16.14 2.57
N ARG A 104 -9.25 17.16 2.05
CA ARG A 104 -8.78 17.19 0.67
C ARG A 104 -7.30 16.91 0.60
N PHE A 105 -6.92 15.88 -0.14
CA PHE A 105 -5.53 15.50 -0.31
C PHE A 105 -4.77 16.49 -1.19
N PRO A 106 -3.51 16.81 -0.84
CA PRO A 106 -2.62 17.57 -1.70
C PRO A 106 -2.20 16.74 -2.92
N ALA A 107 -1.40 17.33 -3.81
CA ALA A 107 -0.79 16.61 -4.92
C ALA A 107 0.29 15.63 -4.40
N LEU A 108 -0.15 14.46 -3.95
CA LEU A 108 0.69 13.38 -3.46
C LEU A 108 0.56 12.17 -4.40
N VAL A 109 1.69 11.55 -4.74
CA VAL A 109 1.73 10.32 -5.54
C VAL A 109 2.04 9.15 -4.63
N LEU A 110 1.19 8.12 -4.67
CA LEU A 110 1.41 6.84 -3.99
C LEU A 110 1.98 5.82 -4.98
N HIS A 111 3.15 5.29 -4.63
CA HIS A 111 3.76 4.17 -5.34
C HIS A 111 3.16 2.83 -4.88
N PRO A 112 3.26 1.76 -5.70
CA PRO A 112 2.80 0.42 -5.32
C PRO A 112 3.34 -0.01 -3.94
N GLY A 113 2.44 -0.39 -3.03
CA GLY A 113 2.76 -0.77 -1.66
C GLY A 113 3.04 0.40 -0.70
N ALA A 114 2.95 1.64 -1.15
CA ALA A 114 3.10 2.81 -0.29
C ALA A 114 1.92 2.93 0.69
N GLN A 115 2.21 3.54 1.84
CA GLN A 115 1.24 3.84 2.88
C GLN A 115 1.30 5.31 3.25
N VAL A 116 0.13 5.92 3.44
CA VAL A 116 0.00 7.29 3.94
C VAL A 116 -0.97 7.31 5.12
N SER A 117 -0.60 8.04 6.16
CA SER A 117 -1.44 8.26 7.35
C SER A 117 -1.95 9.68 7.34
N VAL A 118 -3.27 9.86 7.48
CA VAL A 118 -3.91 11.17 7.64
C VAL A 118 -4.28 11.33 9.10
N HIS A 119 -3.56 12.17 9.81
CA HIS A 119 -3.82 12.54 11.19
C HIS A 119 -4.89 13.62 11.24
N THR A 120 -5.80 13.52 12.21
CA THR A 120 -6.83 14.56 12.40
C THR A 120 -6.22 15.86 12.95
N THR A 121 -5.16 15.76 13.75
CA THR A 121 -4.45 16.91 14.32
C THR A 121 -3.78 17.80 13.29
N SER A 122 -3.34 18.97 13.75
CA SER A 122 -2.39 19.82 13.05
C SER A 122 -0.97 19.26 13.12
N GLY A 123 -0.22 19.47 12.05
CA GLY A 123 1.17 19.08 11.94
C GLY A 123 1.74 19.52 10.60
N THR A 124 2.90 18.99 10.25
CA THR A 124 3.57 19.29 8.98
C THR A 124 3.35 18.16 8.00
N ASP A 125 2.72 18.46 6.87
CA ASP A 125 2.49 17.48 5.81
C ASP A 125 3.81 16.92 5.25
N SER A 126 3.79 15.62 4.99
CA SER A 126 4.88 14.84 4.42
C SER A 126 4.32 13.77 3.47
N VAL A 127 5.21 13.04 2.80
CA VAL A 127 4.81 12.00 1.84
C VAL A 127 4.09 10.80 2.47
N SER A 128 4.28 10.56 3.76
CA SER A 128 3.72 9.41 4.49
C SER A 128 2.81 9.79 5.66
N ALA A 129 2.86 11.05 6.10
CA ALA A 129 2.02 11.59 7.15
C ALA A 129 1.45 12.94 6.71
N LEU A 130 0.13 13.02 6.66
CA LEU A 130 -0.65 14.20 6.33
C LEU A 130 -1.45 14.63 7.56
N PHE A 131 -1.74 15.91 7.67
CA PHE A 131 -2.38 16.49 8.84
C PHE A 131 -3.61 17.31 8.41
N TRP A 132 -4.77 16.99 8.99
CA TRP A 132 -6.01 17.70 8.70
C TRP A 132 -6.08 19.08 9.36
N GLY A 133 -5.32 19.30 10.44
CA GLY A 133 -5.33 20.61 11.10
C GLY A 133 -6.55 20.84 12.00
N ARG A 134 -7.21 19.77 12.45
CA ARG A 134 -8.38 19.86 13.34
C ARG A 134 -7.97 19.68 14.79
N THR A 135 -8.72 20.32 15.67
CA THR A 135 -8.56 20.22 17.13
C THR A 135 -9.55 19.26 17.78
N ALA A 136 -10.59 18.87 17.04
CA ALA A 136 -11.63 17.94 17.48
C ALA A 136 -11.55 16.63 16.68
N PRO A 137 -11.90 15.48 17.30
CA PRO A 137 -11.94 14.21 16.60
C PRO A 137 -12.99 14.24 15.50
N VAL A 138 -12.68 13.57 14.40
CA VAL A 138 -13.58 13.40 13.25
C VAL A 138 -14.20 12.02 13.28
N TRP A 139 -13.41 10.99 13.57
CA TRP A 139 -13.83 9.60 13.43
C TRP A 139 -14.49 9.08 14.70
N ARG A 140 -15.58 8.33 14.53
CA ARG A 140 -16.26 7.62 15.61
C ARG A 140 -16.40 6.15 15.28
N SER A 141 -16.32 5.32 16.32
CA SER A 141 -16.62 3.89 16.21
C SER A 141 -18.03 3.68 15.66
N GLY A 142 -18.14 2.82 14.65
CA GLY A 142 -19.38 2.53 13.92
C GLY A 142 -19.67 3.44 12.72
N GLU A 143 -18.88 4.49 12.48
CA GLU A 143 -19.08 5.41 11.34
C GLU A 143 -18.37 4.91 10.06
N LEU A 144 -18.84 5.38 8.90
CA LEU A 144 -18.22 5.10 7.60
C LEU A 144 -17.23 6.17 7.17
N ALA A 145 -15.99 5.75 6.91
CA ALA A 145 -14.98 6.49 6.18
C ALA A 145 -15.05 6.17 4.69
N ARG A 146 -15.21 7.20 3.86
CA ARG A 146 -15.30 7.10 2.39
C ARG A 146 -14.13 7.83 1.75
N LEU A 147 -13.42 7.13 0.87
CA LEU A 147 -12.38 7.70 0.04
C LEU A 147 -12.95 7.97 -1.36
N LEU A 148 -12.87 9.23 -1.79
CA LEU A 148 -13.39 9.72 -3.05
C LEU A 148 -12.22 10.23 -3.89
N ASP A 149 -12.22 9.94 -5.19
CA ASP A 149 -11.24 10.50 -6.11
C ASP A 149 -11.53 11.98 -6.45
N ALA A 150 -10.67 12.56 -7.29
CA ALA A 150 -10.81 13.95 -7.76
C ALA A 150 -12.13 14.21 -8.51
N SER A 151 -12.70 13.20 -9.18
CA SER A 151 -13.99 13.28 -9.87
C SER A 151 -15.19 13.07 -8.94
N GLY A 152 -14.96 12.62 -7.70
CA GLY A 152 -16.00 12.26 -6.74
C GLY A 152 -16.45 10.80 -6.84
N GLY A 153 -15.73 9.96 -7.58
CA GLY A 153 -15.94 8.52 -7.60
C GLY A 153 -15.51 7.90 -6.26
N GLU A 154 -16.38 7.08 -5.66
CA GLU A 154 -16.06 6.34 -4.44
C GLU A 154 -15.05 5.24 -4.77
N GLN A 155 -13.87 5.34 -4.17
CA GLN A 155 -12.77 4.40 -4.36
C GLN A 155 -12.76 3.34 -3.27
N ALA A 156 -12.96 3.73 -2.01
CA ALA A 156 -12.97 2.80 -0.89
C ALA A 156 -13.94 3.25 0.20
N VAL A 157 -14.50 2.29 0.92
CA VAL A 157 -15.32 2.50 2.12
C VAL A 157 -14.77 1.63 3.25
N TYR A 158 -14.74 2.19 4.44
CA TYR A 158 -14.27 1.52 5.64
C TYR A 158 -15.14 1.87 6.84
N THR A 159 -15.62 0.86 7.56
CA THR A 159 -16.35 1.05 8.81
C THR A 159 -15.34 1.12 9.96
N VAL A 160 -15.36 2.23 10.68
CA VAL A 160 -14.53 2.42 11.87
C VAL A 160 -14.98 1.42 12.93
N PRO A 161 -14.07 0.59 13.48
CA PRO A 161 -14.41 -0.45 14.45
C PRO A 161 -14.82 0.12 15.81
#